data_AF-A0A644WPD2-F1
#
_entry.id   AF-A0A644WPD2-F1
#
_cell.length_a   1.000
_cell.length_b   1.000
_cell.length_c   1.000
_cell.angle_alpha   90.00
_cell.angle_beta   90.00
_cell.angle_gamma   90.00
#
_symmetry.space_group_name_H-M   'P 1'
#
loop_
_entity.id
_entity.type
_entity.pdbx_description
1 polymer ?
#
loop_
_entity_poly.entity_id
_entity_poly.type
_entity_poly.pdbx_seq_one_letter_code
_entity_poly.pdbx_strand_id
1 'polypeptide(L)'
;MQKIAAILPGIDATLADARLTPVDDLYDHLNWSEQVGLKMFSVLATVCMLISLFGIYAVAAAATNRRRKEIAIRKVVGAEAGNIIRMFLREYTLQVIAAGVVALPLAYLVMSGWLQGYAYRMNIPWWLLGGVIVGVIILILLTVFMQVLKAADSNPSEVIKA
;
A
#
# COMPACT_ATOMS: atom_id res chain seq x y z
N MET A 1 -45.79 5.76 -22.90
CA MET A 1 -45.44 6.29 -24.24
C MET A 1 -46.56 7.16 -24.84
N GLN A 2 -47.84 6.75 -24.84
CA GLN A 2 -48.92 7.54 -25.48
C GLN A 2 -49.41 8.80 -24.73
N LYS A 3 -49.17 8.94 -23.41
CA LYS A 3 -49.66 10.09 -22.63
C LYS A 3 -48.78 11.36 -22.68
N ILE A 4 -47.51 11.23 -23.06
CA ILE A 4 -46.56 12.36 -23.09
C ILE A 4 -46.77 13.22 -24.35
N ALA A 5 -47.20 12.59 -25.46
CA ALA A 5 -47.47 13.26 -26.73
C ALA A 5 -48.65 14.26 -26.68
N ALA A 6 -49.54 14.16 -25.69
CA ALA A 6 -50.72 15.01 -25.57
C ALA A 6 -50.47 16.34 -24.83
N ILE A 7 -49.34 16.48 -24.12
CA ILE A 7 -49.01 17.69 -23.32
C ILE A 7 -48.01 18.60 -24.07
N LEU A 8 -47.56 18.17 -25.25
CA LEU A 8 -46.49 18.82 -26.01
C LEU A 8 -46.82 20.16 -26.71
N PRO A 9 -48.08 20.58 -27.01
CA PRO A 9 -48.30 21.83 -27.73
C PRO A 9 -48.21 23.11 -26.86
N GLY A 10 -47.93 22.98 -25.56
CA GLY A 10 -47.82 24.11 -24.62
C GLY A 10 -46.41 24.33 -24.04
N ILE A 11 -45.39 23.61 -24.52
CA ILE A 11 -44.00 23.80 -24.09
C ILE A 11 -43.29 24.60 -25.17
N ASP A 12 -43.00 25.86 -24.85
CA ASP A 12 -42.28 26.81 -25.70
C ASP A 12 -41.06 26.17 -26.37
N ALA A 13 -40.93 26.41 -27.67
CA ALA A 13 -39.81 25.97 -28.51
C ALA A 13 -38.44 26.52 -28.06
N THR A 14 -38.41 27.46 -27.11
CA THR A 14 -37.20 27.98 -26.47
C THR A 14 -36.56 26.98 -25.51
N LEU A 15 -37.26 25.92 -25.10
CA LEU A 15 -36.69 24.82 -24.33
C LEU A 15 -36.19 23.66 -25.21
N ALA A 16 -36.42 23.70 -26.54
CA ALA A 16 -35.86 22.70 -27.47
C ALA A 16 -34.35 22.90 -27.70
N ASP A 17 -33.83 24.11 -27.47
CA ASP A 17 -32.40 24.43 -27.43
C ASP A 17 -31.74 24.09 -26.09
N ALA A 18 -32.53 23.71 -25.07
CA ALA A 18 -31.99 23.08 -23.87
C ALA A 18 -31.54 21.67 -24.27
N ARG A 19 -30.32 21.61 -24.81
CA ARG A 19 -29.56 20.38 -25.06
C ARG A 19 -29.74 19.49 -23.83
N LEU A 20 -30.51 18.42 -23.97
CA LEU A 20 -30.70 17.39 -22.95
C LEU A 20 -29.35 16.69 -22.79
N THR A 21 -28.38 17.36 -22.17
CA THR A 21 -27.13 16.74 -21.76
C THR A 21 -27.50 15.75 -20.66
N PRO A 22 -27.25 14.45 -20.86
CA PRO A 22 -27.40 13.46 -19.80
C PRO A 22 -26.69 13.98 -18.54
N VAL A 23 -27.32 13.79 -17.38
CA VAL A 23 -26.69 14.14 -16.09
C VAL A 23 -25.33 13.46 -15.94
N ASP A 24 -25.16 12.30 -16.57
CA ASP A 24 -23.91 11.53 -16.63
C ASP A 24 -22.77 12.31 -17.30
N ASP A 25 -23.02 13.00 -18.42
CA ASP A 25 -21.99 13.79 -19.13
C ASP A 25 -21.54 15.01 -18.31
N LEU A 26 -22.44 15.59 -17.51
CA LEU A 26 -22.12 16.70 -16.62
C LEU A 26 -21.32 16.21 -15.39
N TYR A 27 -21.69 15.04 -14.85
CA TYR A 27 -20.97 14.37 -13.77
C TYR A 27 -19.54 14.00 -14.17
N ASP A 28 -19.34 13.48 -15.37
CA ASP A 28 -18.00 13.14 -15.87
C ASP A 28 -17.11 14.39 -16.03
N HIS A 29 -17.69 15.52 -16.44
CA HIS A 29 -16.95 16.77 -16.56
C HIS A 29 -16.54 17.37 -15.20
N LEU A 30 -17.41 17.27 -14.20
CA LEU A 30 -17.14 17.70 -12.82
C LEU A 30 -16.09 16.79 -12.13
N ASN A 31 -16.21 15.48 -12.33
CA ASN A 31 -15.35 14.48 -11.69
C ASN A 31 -14.02 14.22 -12.42
N TRP A 32 -13.79 14.78 -13.62
CA TRP A 32 -12.52 14.63 -14.33
C TRP A 32 -11.34 15.02 -13.43
N SER A 33 -11.44 16.18 -12.78
CA SER A 33 -10.40 16.68 -11.87
C SER A 33 -10.07 15.70 -10.73
N GLU A 34 -11.09 15.05 -10.18
CA GLU A 34 -10.97 14.07 -9.11
C GLU A 34 -10.33 12.76 -9.62
N GLN A 35 -10.79 12.24 -10.76
CA GLN A 35 -10.25 11.01 -11.34
C GLN A 35 -8.78 11.13 -11.74
N VAL A 36 -8.36 12.30 -12.26
CA VAL A 36 -6.96 12.55 -12.60
C VAL A 36 -6.11 12.60 -11.34
N GLY A 37 -6.58 13.27 -10.29
CA GLY A 37 -5.92 13.29 -8.98
C GLY A 37 -5.72 11.88 -8.42
N LEU A 38 -6.79 11.07 -8.39
CA LEU A 38 -6.74 9.68 -7.92
C LEU A 38 -5.76 8.82 -8.73
N LYS A 39 -5.73 8.96 -10.05
CA LYS A 39 -4.77 8.24 -10.92
C LYS A 39 -3.32 8.64 -10.60
N MET A 40 -3.05 9.94 -10.43
CA MET A 40 -1.72 10.42 -10.06
C MET A 40 -1.29 9.90 -8.69
N PHE A 41 -2.16 9.98 -7.68
CA PHE A 41 -1.88 9.43 -6.35
C PHE A 41 -1.67 7.92 -6.38
N SER A 42 -2.42 7.17 -7.19
CA SER A 42 -2.23 5.72 -7.36
C SER A 42 -0.85 5.40 -7.93
N VAL A 43 -0.40 6.12 -8.95
CA VAL A 43 0.94 5.92 -9.53
C VAL A 43 2.03 6.28 -8.51
N LEU A 44 1.90 7.42 -7.84
CA LEU A 44 2.84 7.85 -6.81
C LEU A 44 2.91 6.86 -5.64
N ALA A 45 1.75 6.39 -5.14
CA ALA A 45 1.68 5.40 -4.09
C ALA A 45 2.40 4.10 -4.49
N THR A 46 2.20 3.65 -5.73
CA THR A 46 2.88 2.46 -6.27
C THR A 46 4.39 2.65 -6.34
N VAL A 47 4.86 3.81 -6.81
CA VAL A 47 6.30 4.11 -6.87
C VAL A 47 6.91 4.20 -5.48
N CYS A 48 6.26 4.91 -4.55
CA CYS A 48 6.68 4.99 -3.15
C CYS A 48 6.75 3.61 -2.49
N MET A 49 5.78 2.74 -2.79
CA MET A 49 5.76 1.35 -2.32
C MET A 49 6.98 0.59 -2.82
N LEU A 50 7.32 0.68 -4.11
CA LEU A 50 8.50 0.03 -4.69
C LEU A 50 9.80 0.54 -4.06
N ILE A 51 9.94 1.85 -3.88
CA ILE A 51 11.12 2.45 -3.23
C ILE A 51 11.26 1.94 -1.79
N SER A 52 10.15 1.87 -1.05
CA SER A 52 10.14 1.34 0.32
C SER A 52 10.60 -0.12 0.37
N LEU A 53 10.10 -0.97 -0.55
CA LEU A 53 10.51 -2.36 -0.67
C LEU A 53 12.01 -2.50 -0.96
N PHE A 54 12.55 -1.69 -1.87
CA PHE A 54 14.00 -1.68 -2.12
C PHE A 54 14.82 -1.19 -0.92
N GLY A 55 14.31 -0.22 -0.17
CA GLY A 55 14.94 0.25 1.06
C GLY A 55 15.04 -0.86 2.11
N ILE A 56 13.94 -1.55 2.38
CA ILE A 56 13.90 -2.68 3.33
C ILE A 56 14.81 -3.81 2.82
N TYR A 57 14.76 -4.13 1.52
CA TYR A 57 15.64 -5.12 0.92
C TYR A 57 17.12 -4.77 1.13
N ALA A 58 17.52 -3.52 0.90
CA ALA A 58 18.89 -3.05 1.07
C ALA A 58 19.35 -3.11 2.54
N VAL A 59 18.50 -2.70 3.48
CA VAL A 59 18.79 -2.78 4.92
C VAL A 59 18.96 -4.23 5.35
N ALA A 60 18.05 -5.12 4.94
CA ALA A 60 18.14 -6.54 5.26
C ALA A 60 19.37 -7.21 4.65
N ALA A 61 19.70 -6.89 3.39
CA ALA A 61 20.91 -7.39 2.72
C ALA A 61 22.18 -6.95 3.46
N ALA A 62 22.28 -5.67 3.85
CA ALA A 62 23.43 -5.16 4.58
C ALA A 62 23.57 -5.79 5.97
N ALA A 63 22.45 -5.99 6.69
CA ALA A 63 22.43 -6.66 7.99
C ALA A 63 22.92 -8.12 7.89
N THR A 64 22.44 -8.87 6.91
CA THR A 64 22.91 -10.22 6.62
C THR A 64 24.40 -10.24 6.28
N ASN A 65 24.88 -9.26 5.50
CA ASN A 65 26.29 -9.21 5.11
C ASN A 65 27.22 -8.96 6.31
N ARG A 66 26.84 -8.06 7.22
CA ARG A 66 27.58 -7.81 8.48
C ARG A 66 27.62 -9.03 9.39
N ARG A 67 26.52 -9.78 9.46
CA ARG A 67 26.39 -10.98 10.30
C ARG A 67 26.80 -12.28 9.60
N ARG A 68 27.31 -12.20 8.36
CA ARG A 68 27.65 -13.36 7.53
C ARG A 68 28.69 -14.27 8.22
N LYS A 69 29.68 -13.69 8.90
CA LYS A 69 30.71 -14.44 9.66
C LYS A 69 30.13 -15.18 10.86
N GLU A 70 29.25 -14.52 11.64
CA GLU A 70 28.56 -15.16 12.77
C GLU A 70 27.64 -16.30 12.31
N ILE A 71 26.92 -16.09 11.21
CA ILE A 71 26.03 -17.08 10.60
C ILE A 71 26.83 -18.29 10.09
N ALA A 72 27.95 -18.07 9.40
CA ALA A 72 28.82 -19.13 8.90
C ALA A 72 29.41 -19.97 10.06
N ILE A 73 29.91 -19.33 11.12
CA ILE A 73 30.44 -20.04 12.30
C ILE A 73 29.35 -20.88 12.96
N ARG A 74 28.15 -20.32 13.18
CA ARG A 74 27.03 -21.09 13.76
C ARG A 74 26.62 -22.27 12.89
N LYS A 75 26.58 -22.11 11.56
CA LYS A 75 26.23 -23.18 10.61
C LYS A 75 27.26 -24.31 10.62
N VAL A 76 28.56 -24.00 10.74
CA VAL A 76 29.64 -25.00 10.87
C VAL A 76 29.57 -25.76 12.20
N VAL A 77 29.13 -25.11 13.28
CA VAL A 77 28.92 -25.73 14.60
C VAL A 77 27.61 -26.54 14.68
N GLY A 78 26.87 -26.66 13.56
CA GLY A 78 25.66 -27.48 13.47
C GLY A 78 24.37 -26.75 13.83
N ALA A 79 24.37 -25.42 13.89
CA ALA A 79 23.13 -24.67 14.10
C ALA A 79 22.20 -24.79 12.88
N GLU A 80 20.95 -25.16 13.13
CA GLU A 80 19.91 -25.28 12.13
C GLU A 80 19.54 -23.90 11.55
N ALA A 81 19.40 -23.82 10.22
CA ALA A 81 19.02 -22.59 9.51
C ALA A 81 17.70 -21.99 10.04
N GLY A 82 16.80 -22.82 10.58
CA GLY A 82 15.55 -22.40 11.21
C GLY A 82 15.73 -21.44 12.40
N ASN A 83 16.82 -21.59 13.17
CA ASN A 83 17.04 -20.73 14.35
C ASN A 83 17.46 -19.30 13.95
N ILE A 84 18.19 -19.18 12.82
CA ILE A 84 18.55 -17.89 12.22
C ILE A 84 17.30 -17.21 11.69
N ILE A 85 16.44 -17.97 10.98
CA ILE A 85 15.17 -17.48 10.45
C ILE A 85 14.28 -16.93 11.56
N ARG A 86 14.10 -17.68 12.66
CA ARG A 86 13.24 -17.27 13.78
C ARG A 86 13.76 -16.01 14.49
N MET A 87 15.08 -15.87 14.62
CA MET A 87 15.68 -14.69 15.25
C MET A 87 15.42 -13.43 14.42
N PHE A 88 15.66 -13.49 13.10
CA PHE A 88 15.40 -12.35 12.21
C PHE A 88 13.91 -12.02 12.13
N LEU A 89 13.03 -13.01 11.97
CA LEU A 89 11.57 -12.79 11.96
C LEU A 89 11.10 -12.06 13.21
N ARG A 90 11.58 -12.44 14.40
CA ARG A 90 11.19 -11.80 15.66
C ARG A 90 11.64 -10.34 15.72
N GLU A 91 12.87 -10.06 15.31
CA GLU A 91 13.44 -8.71 15.32
C GLU A 91 12.67 -7.77 14.36
N TYR A 92 12.44 -8.22 13.13
CA TYR A 92 11.68 -7.43 12.15
C TYR A 92 10.19 -7.31 12.50
N THR A 93 9.57 -8.35 13.05
CA THR A 93 8.16 -8.27 13.49
C THR A 93 7.99 -7.21 14.57
N LEU A 94 8.92 -7.12 15.53
CA LEU A 94 8.88 -6.10 16.57
C LEU A 94 9.01 -4.68 15.98
N GLN A 95 9.94 -4.47 15.04
CA GLN A 95 10.10 -3.19 14.35
C GLN A 95 8.83 -2.79 13.57
N VAL A 96 8.21 -3.76 12.90
CA VAL A 96 6.98 -3.55 12.13
C VAL A 96 5.79 -3.21 13.02
N ILE A 97 5.63 -3.90 14.15
CA ILE A 97 4.58 -3.57 15.14
C ILE A 97 4.80 -2.16 15.69
N ALA A 98 6.04 -1.81 16.06
CA ALA A 98 6.35 -0.47 16.57
C ALA A 98 6.02 0.61 15.52
N ALA A 99 6.36 0.38 14.26
CA ALA A 99 6.00 1.28 13.16
C ALA A 99 4.47 1.38 12.98
N GLY A 100 3.75 0.26 13.05
CA GLY A 100 2.28 0.22 12.92
C GLY A 100 1.55 1.00 14.00
N VAL A 101 2.02 0.94 15.26
CA VAL A 101 1.46 1.69 16.39
C VAL A 101 1.54 3.20 16.17
N VAL A 102 2.61 3.68 15.52
CA VAL A 102 2.78 5.10 15.18
C VAL A 102 2.03 5.48 13.89
N ALA A 103 2.02 4.59 12.90
CA ALA A 103 1.40 4.82 11.60
C ALA A 103 -0.14 4.91 11.69
N LEU A 104 -0.78 4.09 12.52
CA LEU A 104 -2.24 4.08 12.72
C LEU A 104 -2.82 5.46 13.10
N PRO A 105 -2.41 6.08 14.22
CA PRO A 105 -2.96 7.36 14.65
C PRO A 105 -2.59 8.46 13.66
N LEU A 106 -1.38 8.43 13.10
CA LEU A 106 -0.95 9.41 12.12
C LEU A 106 -1.81 9.36 10.85
N ALA A 107 -2.06 8.16 10.32
CA ALA A 107 -2.92 7.96 9.16
C ALA A 107 -4.35 8.43 9.43
N TYR A 108 -4.90 8.10 10.61
CA TYR A 108 -6.23 8.55 11.01
C TYR A 108 -6.32 10.07 11.08
N LEU A 109 -5.35 10.74 11.71
CA LEU A 109 -5.32 12.20 11.84
C LEU A 109 -5.24 12.90 10.48
N VAL A 110 -4.29 12.48 9.62
CA VAL A 110 -4.12 13.05 8.28
C VAL A 110 -5.39 12.88 7.46
N MET A 111 -5.99 11.70 7.49
CA MET A 111 -7.18 11.43 6.68
C MET A 111 -8.42 12.13 7.23
N SER A 112 -8.55 12.26 8.56
CA SER A 112 -9.61 13.06 9.17
C SER A 112 -9.51 14.54 8.80
N GLY A 113 -8.29 15.09 8.75
CA GLY A 113 -8.05 16.47 8.30
C GLY A 113 -8.37 16.65 6.82
N TRP A 114 -7.97 15.69 5.98
CA TRP A 114 -8.30 15.70 4.55
C TRP A 114 -9.81 15.69 4.29
N LEU A 115 -10.56 14.83 5.01
CA LEU A 115 -12.01 14.72 4.86
C LEU A 115 -12.78 15.97 5.30
N GLN A 116 -12.21 16.84 6.12
CA GLN A 116 -12.86 18.10 6.52
C GLN A 116 -13.07 19.06 5.34
N GLY A 117 -12.25 18.95 4.29
CA GLY A 117 -12.37 19.76 3.06
C GLY A 117 -13.52 19.34 2.14
N TYR A 118 -14.20 18.22 2.41
CA TYR A 118 -15.28 17.70 1.57
C TYR A 118 -16.63 17.87 2.26
N ALA A 119 -17.62 18.34 1.51
CA ALA A 119 -19.00 18.52 2.00
C ALA A 119 -19.67 17.18 2.35
N TYR A 120 -19.29 16.09 1.67
CA TYR A 120 -19.74 14.73 1.96
C TYR A 120 -18.62 13.95 2.67
N ARG A 121 -18.75 13.78 3.98
CA ARG A 121 -17.75 13.07 4.81
C ARG A 121 -18.08 11.58 4.84
N MET A 122 -17.25 10.76 4.20
CA MET A 122 -17.34 9.31 4.33
C MET A 122 -16.77 8.85 5.68
N ASN A 123 -17.53 8.08 6.46
CA ASN A 123 -16.98 7.49 7.68
C ASN A 123 -15.96 6.40 7.29
N ILE A 124 -14.68 6.59 7.63
CA ILE A 124 -13.62 5.63 7.31
C ILE A 124 -13.79 4.42 8.22
N PRO A 125 -14.15 3.24 7.68
CA PRO A 125 -14.38 2.11 8.54
C PRO A 125 -13.04 1.56 9.06
N TRP A 126 -12.97 1.25 10.35
CA TRP A 126 -11.74 0.76 11.00
C TRP A 126 -11.14 -0.49 10.34
N TRP A 127 -11.98 -1.33 9.71
CA TRP A 127 -11.50 -2.52 9.00
C TRP A 127 -10.61 -2.17 7.81
N LEU A 128 -10.81 -1.02 7.16
CA LEU A 128 -10.00 -0.59 6.01
C LEU A 128 -8.58 -0.24 6.46
N LEU A 129 -8.46 0.54 7.54
CA LEU A 129 -7.17 0.86 8.18
C LEU A 129 -6.46 -0.41 8.63
N GLY A 130 -7.18 -1.32 9.29
CA GLY A 130 -6.65 -2.62 9.69
C GLY A 130 -6.15 -3.44 8.49
N GLY A 131 -6.94 -3.50 7.42
CA GLY A 131 -6.60 -4.24 6.20
C GLY A 131 -5.34 -3.72 5.51
N VAL A 132 -5.20 -2.39 5.36
CA VAL A 132 -4.01 -1.78 4.75
C VAL A 132 -2.76 -2.10 5.57
N ILE A 133 -2.83 -1.96 6.90
CA ILE A 133 -1.67 -2.24 7.75
C ILE A 133 -1.31 -3.71 7.72
N VAL A 134 -2.28 -4.61 7.85
CA VAL A 134 -2.02 -6.05 7.73
C VAL A 134 -1.39 -6.38 6.38
N GLY A 135 -1.86 -5.78 5.29
CA GLY A 135 -1.26 -5.93 3.97
C GLY A 135 0.21 -5.49 3.91
N VAL A 136 0.53 -4.31 4.46
CA VAL A 136 1.92 -3.81 4.53
C VAL A 136 2.79 -4.72 5.40
N ILE A 137 2.30 -5.16 6.56
CA ILE A 137 3.01 -6.09 7.44
C ILE A 137 3.35 -7.39 6.70
N ILE A 138 2.37 -7.97 6.01
CA ILE A 138 2.57 -9.19 5.21
C ILE A 138 3.65 -8.97 4.16
N LEU A 139 3.61 -7.86 3.42
CA LEU A 139 4.60 -7.56 2.39
C LEU A 139 6.03 -7.42 2.94
N ILE A 140 6.19 -6.75 4.09
CA ILE A 140 7.49 -6.60 4.74
C ILE A 140 8.00 -7.97 5.21
N LEU A 141 7.15 -8.76 5.89
CA LEU A 141 7.52 -10.09 6.37
C LEU A 141 7.90 -11.02 5.21
N LEU A 142 7.19 -10.97 4.09
CA LEU A 142 7.48 -11.75 2.89
C LEU A 142 8.83 -11.35 2.28
N THR A 143 9.11 -10.05 2.19
CA THR A 143 10.39 -9.51 1.70
C THR A 143 11.57 -9.97 2.58
N VAL A 144 11.41 -9.87 3.90
CA VAL A 144 12.41 -10.34 4.86
C VAL A 144 12.60 -11.85 4.76
N PHE A 145 11.50 -12.61 4.67
CA PHE A 145 11.55 -14.06 4.54
C PHE A 145 12.35 -14.50 3.31
N MET A 146 12.10 -13.89 2.14
CA MET A 146 12.88 -14.12 0.93
C MET A 146 14.37 -13.84 1.12
N GLN A 147 14.72 -12.72 1.76
CA GLN A 147 16.12 -12.36 2.04
C GLN A 147 16.81 -13.35 2.96
N VAL A 148 16.10 -13.82 3.99
CA VAL A 148 16.66 -14.77 4.95
C VAL A 148 16.83 -16.15 4.31
N LEU A 149 15.90 -16.60 3.47
CA LEU A 149 16.08 -17.85 2.71
C LEU A 149 17.32 -17.77 1.83
N LYS A 150 17.49 -16.67 1.10
CA LYS A 150 18.68 -16.41 0.28
C LYS A 150 19.97 -16.39 1.12
N ALA A 151 19.91 -15.86 2.34
CA ALA A 151 21.02 -15.88 3.28
C ALA A 151 21.33 -17.30 3.81
N ALA A 152 20.31 -18.08 4.12
CA ALA A 152 20.45 -19.44 4.62
C ALA A 152 21.05 -20.39 3.58
N ASP A 153 20.72 -20.20 2.31
CA ASP A 153 21.21 -21.01 1.20
C ASP A 153 22.66 -20.68 0.79
N SER A 154 23.18 -19.51 1.21
CA SER A 154 24.58 -19.17 0.92
C SER A 154 25.57 -20.18 1.53
N ASN A 155 26.45 -20.70 0.66
CA ASN A 155 27.38 -21.76 1.01
C ASN A 155 28.50 -21.23 1.93
N PRO A 156 28.70 -21.82 3.12
CA PRO A 156 29.64 -21.31 4.12
C PRO A 156 31.11 -21.42 3.67
N SER A 157 31.42 -22.29 2.70
CA SER A 157 32.79 -22.52 2.19
C SER A 157 33.41 -21.34 1.44
N GLU A 158 32.60 -20.46 0.83
CA GLU A 158 33.08 -19.23 0.19
C GLU A 158 33.40 -18.14 1.22
N VAL A 159 32.68 -18.11 2.34
CA VAL A 159 32.81 -17.06 3.37
C VAL A 159 34.08 -17.24 4.19
N ILE A 160 34.57 -18.46 4.34
CA ILE A 160 35.75 -18.79 5.17
C ILE A 160 37.06 -18.61 4.38
N LYS A 161 37.00 -18.62 3.04
CA LYS A 161 38.17 -18.41 2.16
C LYS A 161 38.45 -16.94 1.83
N ALA A 162 37.52 -16.03 2.12
CA ALA A 162 37.63 -14.58 1.88
C ALA A 162 37.99 -13.82 3.16
#